data_AF-A0A1Z4QNB8-F1
#
_entry.id   AF-A0A1Z4QNB8-F1
#
_cell.length_a   1.000
_cell.length_b   1.000
_cell.length_c   1.000
_cell.angle_alpha   90.00
_cell.angle_beta   90.00
_cell.angle_gamma   90.00
#
_symmetry.space_group_name_H-M   'P 1'
#
loop_
_entity.id
_entity.type
_entity.pdbx_description
1 polymer ?
#
loop_
_entity_poly.entity_id
_entity_poly.type
_entity_poly.pdbx_seq_one_letter_code
_entity_poly.pdbx_strand_id
1 'polypeptide(L)'
;MKFCHVCQVFSGLTVGFLLFNSIFTPPALAGRYVLNQTPQTIELYFGRYLAKKGDGGKLTYTYAPKSFRRLFPQFPKSNFSITFINNQAQFINLNFSSDFSEYPGNFNYDKVEAVKFYKYIFGYQPPIWQELSAKFGGNETVYFYEYCLGDGVATSFGRYGYKQFTDAATLFYDTRCEPPYNRN
;
A
#
# COMPACT_ATOMS: atom_id res chain seq x y z
N MET A 1 36.84 13.62 -65.76
CA MET A 1 37.20 12.75 -64.61
C MET A 1 37.00 13.58 -63.35
N LYS A 2 35.82 13.45 -62.72
CA LYS A 2 35.49 12.61 -61.55
C LYS A 2 35.99 13.17 -60.21
N PHE A 3 35.03 13.79 -59.52
CA PHE A 3 34.72 13.79 -58.09
C PHE A 3 35.83 14.05 -57.05
N CYS A 4 35.73 15.22 -56.40
CA CYS A 4 36.23 15.46 -55.06
C CYS A 4 35.11 15.97 -54.15
N HIS A 5 35.22 15.56 -52.88
CA HIS A 5 34.52 16.04 -51.68
C HIS A 5 33.09 15.53 -51.39
N VAL A 6 33.11 14.38 -50.70
CA VAL A 6 32.20 13.98 -49.62
C VAL A 6 31.83 15.19 -48.75
N CYS A 7 30.54 15.48 -48.67
CA CYS A 7 29.94 16.27 -47.59
C CYS A 7 28.83 15.42 -46.96
N GLN A 8 29.19 14.68 -45.90
CA GLN A 8 28.22 14.20 -44.93
C GLN A 8 28.04 15.30 -43.89
N VAL A 9 26.85 15.90 -43.85
CA VAL A 9 26.40 16.70 -42.70
C VAL A 9 25.22 15.95 -42.10
N PHE A 10 25.46 15.27 -40.99
CA PHE A 10 24.44 14.66 -40.15
C PHE A 10 23.60 15.77 -39.52
N SER A 11 22.39 15.96 -40.02
CA SER A 11 21.40 16.84 -39.43
C SER A 11 20.57 16.11 -38.38
N GLY A 12 20.69 16.56 -37.14
CA GLY A 12 19.56 16.65 -36.19
C GLY A 12 19.21 15.39 -35.41
N LEU A 13 19.92 15.16 -34.31
CA LEU A 13 19.49 14.28 -33.23
C LEU A 13 18.39 15.02 -32.44
N THR A 14 17.12 14.79 -32.79
CA THR A 14 15.96 15.25 -31.99
C THR A 14 15.91 14.48 -30.68
N VAL A 15 16.55 15.04 -29.65
CA VAL A 15 16.31 14.69 -28.24
C VAL A 15 15.01 15.38 -27.85
N GLY A 16 13.89 14.70 -28.10
CA GLY A 16 12.54 15.20 -27.85
C GLY A 16 11.91 14.56 -26.62
N PHE A 17 11.97 15.29 -25.51
CA PHE A 17 10.89 15.44 -24.52
C PHE A 17 10.06 14.20 -24.16
N LEU A 18 10.29 13.63 -22.99
CA LEU A 18 9.26 13.13 -22.07
C LEU A 18 9.95 12.91 -20.72
N LEU A 19 9.42 13.51 -19.64
CA LEU A 19 9.62 13.23 -18.20
C LEU A 19 9.66 14.53 -17.36
N PHE A 20 8.61 15.36 -17.48
CA PHE A 20 8.29 16.38 -16.47
C PHE A 20 6.85 16.12 -15.99
N ASN A 21 6.67 15.24 -15.00
CA ASN A 21 5.41 15.07 -14.27
C ASN A 21 5.61 14.44 -12.88
N SER A 22 6.60 14.92 -12.13
CA SER A 22 6.79 14.48 -10.74
C SER A 22 7.54 15.52 -9.93
N ILE A 23 6.96 16.72 -9.83
CA ILE A 23 7.34 17.71 -8.83
C ILE A 23 6.19 17.68 -7.82
N PHE A 24 6.49 17.44 -6.54
CA PHE A 24 5.56 17.17 -5.41
C PHE A 24 5.26 15.70 -5.07
N THR A 25 6.14 14.75 -5.38
CA THR A 25 6.27 13.59 -4.50
C THR A 25 7.22 13.97 -3.36
N PRO A 26 6.78 13.99 -2.08
CA PRO A 26 7.69 14.23 -0.98
C PRO A 26 8.86 13.23 -1.07
N PRO A 27 10.11 13.66 -0.85
CA PRO A 27 11.24 12.76 -0.88
C PRO A 27 10.99 11.70 0.17
N ALA A 28 10.80 10.45 -0.28
CA ALA A 28 10.67 9.34 0.62
C ALA A 28 12.01 9.21 1.35
N LEU A 29 12.07 9.73 2.57
CA LEU A 29 13.17 9.49 3.49
C LEU A 29 13.22 7.96 3.71
N ALA A 30 14.08 7.30 2.93
CA ALA A 30 14.37 5.87 2.91
C ALA A 30 13.26 4.88 2.48
N GLY A 31 12.27 5.28 1.67
CA GLY A 31 11.10 4.45 1.34
C GLY A 31 10.55 4.50 -0.09
N ARG A 32 9.48 3.73 -0.33
CA ARG A 32 8.55 3.91 -1.47
C ARG A 32 7.27 4.57 -0.97
N TYR A 33 6.80 5.57 -1.69
CA TYR A 33 5.48 6.16 -1.45
C TYR A 33 4.46 5.43 -2.34
N VAL A 34 3.49 4.74 -1.74
CA VAL A 34 2.51 3.91 -2.46
C VAL A 34 1.17 4.62 -2.63
N LEU A 35 0.73 5.35 -1.61
CA LEU A 35 -0.50 6.14 -1.68
C LEU A 35 -0.35 7.24 -2.72
N ASN A 36 -1.47 7.63 -3.33
CA ASN A 36 -1.55 8.60 -4.42
C ASN A 36 -0.76 8.26 -5.71
N GLN A 37 -0.16 7.06 -5.80
CA GLN A 37 0.55 6.62 -7.00
C GLN A 37 -0.39 5.98 -8.02
N THR A 38 0.04 5.99 -9.28
CA THR A 38 -0.69 5.36 -10.39
C THR A 38 -0.50 3.84 -10.40
N PRO A 39 -1.42 3.08 -11.02
CA PRO A 39 -1.26 1.65 -11.15
C PRO A 39 0.06 1.23 -11.84
N GLN A 40 0.54 2.02 -12.79
CA GLN A 40 1.81 1.77 -13.49
C GLN A 40 2.99 1.87 -12.52
N THR A 41 3.02 2.89 -11.66
CA THR A 41 4.06 3.01 -10.62
C THR A 41 3.97 1.87 -9.63
N ILE A 42 2.76 1.47 -9.21
CA ILE A 42 2.56 0.34 -8.29
C ILE A 42 3.06 -0.99 -8.87
N GLU A 43 2.87 -1.22 -10.18
CA GLU A 43 3.37 -2.42 -10.85
C GLU A 43 4.91 -2.51 -10.82
N LEU A 44 5.63 -1.38 -10.84
CA LEU A 44 7.09 -1.36 -10.66
C LEU A 44 7.51 -1.81 -9.26
N TYR A 45 6.67 -1.63 -8.24
CA TYR A 45 7.00 -1.99 -6.86
C TYR A 45 6.67 -3.44 -6.51
N PHE A 46 5.52 -3.94 -6.98
CA PHE A 46 4.98 -5.22 -6.55
C PHE A 46 4.88 -6.25 -7.68
N GLY A 47 5.25 -5.87 -8.90
CA GLY A 47 5.07 -6.67 -10.10
C GLY A 47 3.62 -6.69 -10.57
N ARG A 48 3.32 -7.62 -11.48
CA ARG A 48 2.00 -7.76 -12.08
C ARG A 48 0.97 -8.25 -11.05
N TYR A 49 -0.19 -7.61 -11.04
CA TYR A 49 -1.32 -8.04 -10.21
C TYR A 49 -1.88 -9.40 -10.67
N LEU A 50 -2.48 -10.15 -9.75
CA LEU A 50 -3.13 -11.43 -10.00
C LEU A 50 -4.56 -11.26 -10.51
N ALA A 51 -5.29 -10.30 -9.95
CA ALA A 51 -6.66 -10.01 -10.31
C ALA A 51 -6.92 -8.51 -10.34
N LYS A 52 -7.84 -8.10 -11.20
CA LYS A 52 -8.34 -6.74 -11.33
C LYS A 52 -9.85 -6.76 -11.25
N LYS A 53 -10.43 -5.92 -10.40
CA LYS A 53 -11.87 -5.71 -10.29
C LYS A 53 -12.18 -4.22 -10.49
N GLY A 54 -13.19 -3.91 -11.30
CA GLY A 54 -13.74 -2.56 -11.42
C GLY A 54 -15.10 -2.48 -10.75
N ASP A 55 -15.36 -1.40 -10.02
CA ASP A 55 -16.65 -1.15 -9.37
C ASP A 55 -16.86 0.36 -9.16
N GLY A 56 -17.93 0.92 -9.71
CA GLY A 56 -18.34 2.32 -9.47
C GLY A 56 -17.23 3.37 -9.65
N GLY A 57 -16.40 3.26 -10.69
CA GLY A 57 -15.27 4.17 -10.94
C GLY A 57 -14.01 3.88 -10.13
N LYS A 58 -14.02 2.83 -9.29
CA LYS A 58 -12.86 2.33 -8.56
C LYS A 58 -12.24 1.14 -9.29
N LEU A 59 -10.91 1.05 -9.25
CA LEU A 59 -10.17 -0.12 -9.72
C LEU A 59 -9.46 -0.75 -8.53
N THR A 60 -9.61 -2.05 -8.32
CA THR A 60 -8.93 -2.79 -7.26
C THR A 60 -8.02 -3.85 -7.86
N TYR A 61 -6.73 -3.77 -7.59
CA TYR A 61 -5.74 -4.74 -8.07
C TYR A 61 -5.26 -5.58 -6.89
N THR A 62 -5.29 -6.90 -7.04
CA THR A 62 -4.90 -7.85 -5.99
C THR A 62 -3.54 -8.45 -6.27
N TYR A 63 -2.68 -8.50 -5.25
CA TYR A 63 -1.32 -8.98 -5.28
C TYR A 63 -1.14 -10.09 -4.23
N ALA A 64 -0.50 -11.19 -4.60
CA ALA A 64 -0.10 -12.22 -3.63
C ALA A 64 1.31 -12.77 -3.93
N PRO A 65 2.34 -11.90 -3.97
CA PRO A 65 3.70 -12.33 -4.22
C PRO A 65 4.18 -13.27 -3.10
N LYS A 66 5.04 -14.24 -3.45
CA LYS A 66 5.60 -15.20 -2.48
C LYS A 66 6.31 -14.50 -1.31
N SER A 67 6.94 -13.36 -1.54
CA SER A 67 7.60 -12.56 -0.49
C SER A 67 6.63 -11.98 0.53
N PHE A 68 5.41 -11.61 0.11
CA PHE A 68 4.37 -11.12 1.00
C PHE A 68 3.84 -12.22 1.92
N ARG A 69 3.53 -13.40 1.37
CA ARG A 69 2.99 -14.52 2.15
C ARG A 69 3.94 -14.99 3.26
N ARG A 70 5.26 -14.81 3.08
CA ARG A 70 6.26 -15.11 4.11
C ARG A 70 6.20 -14.19 5.34
N LEU A 71 5.56 -13.01 5.24
CA LEU A 71 5.35 -12.13 6.39
C LEU A 71 4.37 -12.73 7.40
N PHE A 72 3.45 -13.55 6.90
CA PHE A 72 2.36 -14.15 7.65
C PHE A 72 2.32 -15.66 7.37
N PRO A 73 3.32 -16.42 7.86
CA PRO A 73 3.44 -17.85 7.56
C PRO A 73 2.21 -18.65 8.01
N GLN A 74 1.52 -18.20 9.06
CA GLN A 74 0.25 -18.80 9.49
C GLN A 74 -0.88 -18.61 8.47
N PHE A 75 -0.78 -17.64 7.55
CA PHE A 75 -1.78 -17.32 6.54
C PHE A 75 -1.20 -17.48 5.13
N PRO A 76 -1.02 -18.72 4.63
CA PRO A 76 -0.34 -18.99 3.36
C PRO A 76 -1.12 -18.47 2.14
N LYS A 77 -2.41 -18.19 2.31
CA LYS A 77 -3.30 -17.61 1.27
C LYS A 77 -3.40 -16.09 1.34
N SER A 78 -2.71 -15.45 2.31
CA SER A 78 -2.73 -14.00 2.48
C SER A 78 -2.33 -13.27 1.20
N ASN A 79 -2.99 -12.14 0.99
CA ASN A 79 -2.78 -11.25 -0.13
C ASN A 79 -3.03 -9.81 0.30
N PHE A 80 -2.70 -8.87 -0.57
CA PHE A 80 -3.14 -7.49 -0.40
C PHE A 80 -3.73 -6.97 -1.70
N SER A 81 -4.59 -5.98 -1.59
CA SER A 81 -5.15 -5.28 -2.75
C SER A 81 -4.95 -3.79 -2.63
N ILE A 82 -4.81 -3.11 -3.76
CA ILE A 82 -4.71 -1.67 -3.85
C ILE A 82 -5.92 -1.16 -4.62
N THR A 83 -6.69 -0.28 -3.98
CA THR A 83 -7.84 0.39 -4.59
C THR A 83 -7.42 1.76 -5.10
N PHE A 84 -7.70 2.00 -6.38
CA PHE A 84 -7.44 3.22 -7.08
C PHE A 84 -8.76 3.97 -7.33
N ILE A 85 -8.76 5.27 -7.02
CA ILE A 85 -9.83 6.21 -7.35
C ILE A 85 -9.19 7.31 -8.17
N ASN A 86 -9.79 7.68 -9.31
CA ASN A 86 -9.21 8.66 -10.24
C ASN A 86 -7.75 8.32 -10.64
N ASN A 87 -7.48 7.04 -10.86
CA ASN A 87 -6.15 6.51 -11.20
C ASN A 87 -5.06 6.72 -10.13
N GLN A 88 -5.44 6.94 -8.87
CA GLN A 88 -4.52 7.13 -7.74
C GLN A 88 -4.83 6.14 -6.63
N ALA A 89 -3.81 5.49 -6.07
CA ALA A 89 -3.94 4.55 -4.96
C ALA A 89 -4.46 5.26 -3.70
N GLN A 90 -5.60 4.81 -3.17
CA GLN A 90 -6.23 5.41 -1.99
C GLN A 90 -6.22 4.47 -0.78
N PHE A 91 -6.40 3.17 -1.01
CA PHE A 91 -6.49 2.17 0.05
C PHE A 91 -5.63 0.96 -0.29
N ILE A 92 -4.87 0.46 0.68
CA ILE A 92 -4.18 -0.82 0.58
C ILE A 92 -4.77 -1.77 1.63
N ASN A 93 -5.49 -2.79 1.18
CA ASN A 93 -6.14 -3.77 2.05
C ASN A 93 -5.27 -5.02 2.17
N LEU A 94 -4.87 -5.38 3.37
CA LEU A 94 -4.39 -6.72 3.73
C LEU A 94 -5.61 -7.62 3.93
N ASN A 95 -5.56 -8.81 3.33
CA ASN A 95 -6.52 -9.88 3.57
C ASN A 95 -5.75 -11.14 3.97
N PHE A 96 -5.98 -11.63 5.18
CA PHE A 96 -5.34 -12.86 5.65
C PHE A 96 -5.84 -14.11 4.91
N SER A 97 -7.04 -14.05 4.32
CA SER A 97 -7.65 -15.11 3.50
C SER A 97 -7.59 -16.47 4.20
N SER A 98 -7.93 -16.44 5.49
CA SER A 98 -7.91 -17.59 6.39
C SER A 98 -9.30 -18.17 6.52
N ASP A 99 -9.36 -19.49 6.65
CA ASP A 99 -10.52 -20.15 7.24
C ASP A 99 -10.34 -20.13 8.76
N PHE A 100 -10.91 -19.14 9.44
CA PHE A 100 -10.73 -18.93 10.88
C PHE A 100 -11.32 -20.06 11.75
N SER A 101 -12.06 -21.01 11.16
CA SER A 101 -12.53 -22.20 11.86
C SER A 101 -11.38 -23.20 12.15
N GLU A 102 -10.34 -23.22 11.31
CA GLU A 102 -9.20 -24.12 11.42
C GLU A 102 -8.09 -23.60 12.36
N TYR A 103 -8.17 -22.34 12.82
CA TYR A 103 -7.10 -21.72 13.61
C TYR A 103 -7.45 -21.66 15.11
N PRO A 104 -6.68 -22.34 15.99
CA PRO A 104 -6.95 -22.39 17.42
C PRO A 104 -6.60 -21.08 18.17
N GLY A 105 -6.13 -20.04 17.49
CA GLY A 105 -5.43 -18.92 18.12
C GLY A 105 -6.18 -17.58 18.18
N ASN A 106 -5.76 -16.76 19.14
CA ASN A 106 -6.06 -15.33 19.26
C ASN A 106 -5.19 -14.51 18.29
N PHE A 107 -5.27 -14.79 16.98
CA PHE A 107 -4.52 -13.96 16.04
C PHE A 107 -5.22 -12.62 15.87
N ASN A 108 -4.51 -11.57 16.27
CA ASN A 108 -4.97 -10.19 16.18
C ASN A 108 -3.99 -9.40 15.33
N TYR A 109 -4.51 -8.57 14.44
CA TYR A 109 -3.69 -7.52 13.88
C TYR A 109 -3.38 -6.51 15.00
N ASP A 110 -2.11 -6.34 15.30
CA ASP A 110 -1.60 -5.38 16.27
C ASP A 110 -0.36 -4.67 15.72
N LYS A 111 0.38 -3.96 16.59
CA LYS A 111 1.57 -3.21 16.21
C LYS A 111 2.59 -4.07 15.45
N VAL A 112 2.82 -5.32 15.85
CA VAL A 112 3.84 -6.19 15.23
C VAL A 112 3.44 -6.54 13.79
N GLU A 113 2.21 -6.97 13.59
CA GLU A 113 1.63 -7.31 12.28
C GLU A 113 1.54 -6.07 11.39
N ALA A 114 1.18 -4.93 11.97
CA ALA A 114 1.12 -3.67 11.26
C ALA A 114 2.48 -3.19 10.78
N VAL A 115 3.52 -3.30 11.62
CA VAL A 115 4.90 -2.98 11.21
C VAL A 115 5.36 -3.87 10.06
N LYS A 116 5.05 -5.18 10.10
CA LYS A 116 5.37 -6.11 9.00
C LYS A 116 4.69 -5.67 7.70
N PHE A 117 3.39 -5.37 7.77
CA PHE A 117 2.62 -4.97 6.60
C PHE A 117 3.09 -3.61 6.05
N TYR A 118 3.21 -2.61 6.93
CA TYR A 118 3.68 -1.27 6.58
C TYR A 118 5.07 -1.32 5.94
N LYS A 119 6.03 -2.02 6.56
CA LYS A 119 7.38 -2.14 6.02
C LYS A 119 7.38 -2.85 4.67
N TYR A 120 6.52 -3.85 4.49
CA TYR A 120 6.34 -4.46 3.18
C TYR A 120 5.66 -3.54 2.18
N ILE A 121 4.84 -2.57 2.57
CA ILE A 121 4.20 -1.67 1.61
C ILE A 121 5.05 -0.44 1.33
N PHE A 122 5.75 0.12 2.30
CA PHE A 122 6.48 1.38 2.15
C PHE A 122 8.01 1.22 2.17
N GLY A 123 8.54 0.06 2.55
CA GLY A 123 9.98 -0.21 2.52
C GLY A 123 10.77 0.25 3.76
N TYR A 124 10.13 0.97 4.69
CA TYR A 124 10.73 1.45 5.95
C TYR A 124 9.82 1.13 7.15
N GLN A 125 10.32 1.34 8.37
CA GLN A 125 9.51 1.16 9.59
C GLN A 125 8.57 2.35 9.79
N PRO A 126 7.34 2.14 10.27
CA PRO A 126 6.44 3.24 10.58
C PRO A 126 7.05 4.12 11.68
N PRO A 127 7.08 5.47 11.51
CA PRO A 127 7.64 6.37 12.50
C PRO A 127 6.97 6.29 13.88
N ILE A 128 5.66 6.04 13.91
CA ILE A 128 4.87 6.05 15.13
C ILE A 128 3.85 4.90 15.15
N TRP A 129 3.30 4.65 16.34
CA TRP A 129 2.12 3.82 16.55
C TRP A 129 1.26 4.52 17.59
N GLN A 130 0.25 5.25 17.13
CA GLN A 130 -0.60 6.08 17.99
C GLN A 130 -2.06 5.79 17.69
N GLU A 131 -2.86 5.49 18.72
CA GLU A 131 -4.29 5.25 18.54
C GLU A 131 -4.99 6.54 18.08
N LEU A 132 -5.78 6.44 17.01
CA LEU A 132 -6.66 7.51 16.54
C LEU A 132 -8.09 7.30 17.00
N SER A 133 -8.56 6.05 16.96
CA SER A 133 -9.87 5.69 17.49
C SER A 133 -9.95 4.21 17.85
N ALA A 134 -10.75 3.92 18.87
CA ALA A 134 -11.23 2.60 19.21
C ALA A 134 -12.73 2.70 19.42
N LYS A 135 -13.52 2.03 18.57
CA LYS A 135 -14.98 2.10 18.59
C LYS A 135 -15.57 0.71 18.72
N PHE A 136 -16.47 0.55 19.68
CA PHE A 136 -17.34 -0.60 19.73
C PHE A 136 -18.50 -0.44 18.74
N GLY A 137 -18.83 -1.49 17.99
CA GLY A 137 -19.94 -1.48 17.05
C GLY A 137 -20.75 -2.78 17.06
N GLY A 138 -22.06 -2.66 16.81
CA GLY A 138 -22.95 -3.81 16.58
C GLY A 138 -23.31 -4.65 17.81
N ASN A 139 -24.05 -5.74 17.57
CA ASN A 139 -24.53 -6.68 18.60
C ASN A 139 -23.52 -7.79 18.96
N GLU A 140 -22.41 -7.94 18.22
CA GLU A 140 -21.56 -9.15 18.23
C GLU A 140 -20.13 -8.93 18.75
N THR A 141 -19.96 -8.02 19.72
CA THR A 141 -18.64 -7.74 20.33
C THR A 141 -17.59 -7.28 19.31
N VAL A 142 -17.97 -6.39 18.39
CA VAL A 142 -17.07 -5.91 17.35
C VAL A 142 -16.36 -4.64 17.80
N TYR A 143 -15.04 -4.62 17.68
CA TYR A 143 -14.22 -3.43 17.91
C TYR A 143 -13.52 -3.02 16.63
N PHE A 144 -13.67 -1.75 16.26
CA PHE A 144 -12.95 -1.12 15.16
C PHE A 144 -11.84 -0.26 15.73
N TYR A 145 -10.62 -0.54 15.29
CA TYR A 145 -9.44 0.20 15.69
C TYR A 145 -8.88 0.98 14.51
N GLU A 146 -8.31 2.13 14.84
CA GLU A 146 -7.61 2.99 13.91
C GLU A 146 -6.33 3.49 14.59
N TYR A 147 -5.19 3.29 13.94
CA TYR A 147 -3.90 3.72 14.43
C TYR A 147 -3.17 4.53 13.38
N CYS A 148 -2.50 5.57 13.85
CA CYS A 148 -1.58 6.35 13.09
C CYS A 148 -0.20 5.68 13.03
N LEU A 149 0.33 5.56 11.81
CA LEU A 149 1.64 4.97 11.53
C LEU A 149 2.72 6.00 11.21
N GLY A 150 2.32 7.25 10.96
CA GLY A 150 3.21 8.35 10.56
C GLY A 150 3.26 8.56 9.04
N ASP A 151 3.91 9.64 8.62
CA ASP A 151 4.08 10.07 7.23
C ASP A 151 2.76 10.14 6.43
N GLY A 152 1.70 10.57 7.12
CA GLY A 152 0.35 10.67 6.57
C GLY A 152 -0.34 9.32 6.40
N VAL A 153 0.18 8.22 6.97
CA VAL A 153 -0.41 6.88 6.84
C VAL A 153 -1.10 6.47 8.14
N ALA A 154 -2.35 6.03 8.02
CA ALA A 154 -3.10 5.36 9.07
C ALA A 154 -3.39 3.90 8.70
N THR A 155 -3.67 3.08 9.71
CA THR A 155 -4.18 1.71 9.56
C THR A 155 -5.50 1.56 10.31
N SER A 156 -6.46 0.85 9.71
CA SER A 156 -7.72 0.49 10.38
C SER A 156 -8.01 -1.00 10.24
N PHE A 157 -8.55 -1.60 11.30
CA PHE A 157 -8.92 -3.02 11.31
C PHE A 157 -10.03 -3.30 12.32
N GLY A 158 -10.79 -4.36 12.08
CA GLY A 158 -11.81 -4.85 13.00
C GLY A 158 -11.33 -6.04 13.82
N ARG A 159 -11.90 -6.21 15.01
CA ARG A 159 -11.85 -7.42 15.81
C ARG A 159 -13.26 -7.91 16.04
N TYR A 160 -13.51 -9.18 15.73
CA TYR A 160 -14.86 -9.74 15.73
C TYR A 160 -14.93 -11.04 16.54
N GLY A 161 -16.13 -11.34 17.06
CA GLY A 161 -16.44 -12.59 17.76
C GLY A 161 -15.77 -12.73 19.13
N TYR A 162 -16.03 -13.85 19.80
CA TYR A 162 -15.52 -14.11 21.16
C TYR A 162 -13.99 -14.19 21.25
N LYS A 163 -13.33 -14.58 20.14
CA LYS A 163 -11.86 -14.66 20.03
C LYS A 163 -11.22 -13.33 19.61
N GLN A 164 -12.02 -12.31 19.29
CA GLN A 164 -11.56 -10.99 18.88
C GLN A 164 -10.63 -11.00 17.66
N PHE A 165 -10.90 -11.88 16.69
CA PHE A 165 -10.00 -12.12 15.56
C PHE A 165 -10.01 -10.95 14.55
N THR A 166 -8.90 -10.79 13.81
CA THR A 166 -8.82 -9.87 12.67
C THR A 166 -8.65 -10.63 11.34
N ASP A 167 -9.54 -10.38 10.37
CA ASP A 167 -9.44 -10.90 8.99
C ASP A 167 -8.65 -10.01 8.04
N ALA A 168 -8.70 -8.70 8.26
CA ALA A 168 -8.19 -7.71 7.35
C ALA A 168 -7.73 -6.44 8.06
N ALA A 169 -6.86 -5.70 7.38
CA ALA A 169 -6.45 -4.36 7.79
C ALA A 169 -6.30 -3.47 6.56
N THR A 170 -6.58 -2.18 6.69
CA THR A 170 -6.49 -1.20 5.60
C THR A 170 -5.46 -0.14 5.94
N LEU A 171 -4.55 0.15 5.01
CA LEU A 171 -3.70 1.35 5.05
C LEU A 171 -4.29 2.43 4.14
N PHE A 172 -4.33 3.67 4.62
CA PHE A 172 -4.86 4.82 3.90
C PHE A 172 -4.18 6.11 4.34
N TYR A 173 -4.39 7.17 3.56
CA TYR A 173 -3.85 8.48 3.90
C TYR A 173 -4.73 9.20 4.91
N ASP A 174 -4.13 9.77 5.96
CA ASP A 174 -4.80 10.60 6.95
C ASP A 174 -3.90 11.77 7.36
N THR A 175 -4.41 12.99 7.22
CA THR A 175 -3.71 14.25 7.61
C THR A 175 -3.40 14.34 9.11
N ARG A 176 -4.11 13.58 9.95
CA ARG A 176 -3.79 13.45 11.39
C ARG A 176 -2.45 12.75 11.62
N CYS A 177 -1.97 12.02 10.62
CA CYS A 177 -0.72 11.26 10.65
C CYS A 177 0.47 11.93 10.00
N GLU A 178 0.35 13.18 9.57
CA GLU A 178 1.48 13.93 9.05
C GLU A 178 2.35 14.49 10.18
N PRO A 179 3.68 14.60 9.99
CA PRO A 179 4.54 15.32 10.90
C PRO A 179 4.11 16.79 11.12
N PRO A 180 4.40 17.39 12.28
CA PRO A 180 5.01 16.78 13.45
C PRO A 180 4.01 15.88 14.21
N TYR A 181 4.50 14.74 14.70
CA TYR A 181 3.68 13.76 15.43
C TYR A 181 3.32 14.17 16.86
N ASN A 182 3.93 15.26 17.35
CA ASN A 182 3.61 15.83 18.65
C ASN A 182 2.31 16.64 18.54
N ARG A 183 1.18 15.97 18.65
CA ARG A 183 -0.10 16.61 18.96
C ARG A 183 -0.41 16.28 20.42
N ASN A 184 0.07 17.15 21.31
CA ASN A 184 -0.36 17.18 22.71
C ASN A 184 -1.87 17.42 22.79
#